data_AF-A0A1B0GP84-F1
#
_entry.id   AF-A0A1B0GP84-F1
#
_cell.length_a   1.000
_cell.length_b   1.000
_cell.length_c   1.000
_cell.angle_alpha   90.00
_cell.angle_beta   90.00
_cell.angle_gamma   90.00
#
_symmetry.space_group_name_H-M   'P 1'
#
loop_
_entity.id
_entity.type
_entity.pdbx_description
1 polymer ?
#
loop_
_entity_poly.entity_id
_entity_poly.type
_entity_poly.pdbx_seq_one_letter_code
_entity_poly.pdbx_strand_id
1 'polypeptide(L)'
;MILQNLGKVDRTADDIFDEHLSNFNRQQLNANRLQKEFNNYIRCIRAVQTASKSLMDAITDVYENQWAGSEALTAQVAAIEVLWQDFSHKLGDQVLIPLNTYTAQFPEMKKKIEKRNRKLIDYDSQRHSFQNLQANAAKRKDDVKVTKGREQLEEARRTYELLNSELHDELPALHDSRILFLVTNLQTLFASEQVFHNETSKYK
;
A
#
# COMPACT_ATOMS: atom_id res chain seq x y z
N MET A 1 24.77 -38.41 0.75
CA MET A 1 24.24 -38.94 2.03
C MET A 1 23.15 -37.97 2.48
N ILE A 2 21.89 -38.19 2.08
CA ILE A 2 20.78 -37.29 2.37
C ILE A 2 19.71 -38.09 3.11
N LEU A 3 19.68 -37.89 4.43
CA LEU A 3 18.67 -38.40 5.34
C LEU A 3 18.44 -37.25 6.33
N GLN A 4 17.44 -36.42 6.06
CA GLN A 4 16.73 -35.58 7.03
C GLN A 4 15.66 -34.77 6.29
N ASN A 5 14.48 -35.37 6.12
CA ASN A 5 13.19 -34.69 6.02
C ASN A 5 12.03 -35.70 6.23
N LEU A 6 12.21 -36.64 7.17
CA LEU A 6 11.14 -37.51 7.66
C LEU A 6 10.26 -36.67 8.60
N GLY A 7 9.07 -36.30 8.13
CA GLY A 7 8.07 -35.61 8.96
C GLY A 7 7.34 -34.43 8.30
N LYS A 8 7.46 -34.19 6.99
CA LYS A 8 6.55 -33.27 6.31
C LYS A 8 5.21 -33.94 6.11
N VAL A 9 4.38 -33.80 7.14
CA VAL A 9 2.92 -33.71 7.05
C VAL A 9 2.52 -33.11 5.69
N ASP A 10 1.60 -33.75 4.98
CA ASP A 10 0.96 -33.23 3.76
C ASP A 10 0.38 -31.83 4.05
N ARG A 11 1.20 -30.80 3.81
CA ARG A 11 0.75 -29.42 3.81
C ARG A 11 -0.15 -29.25 2.60
N THR A 12 -1.31 -28.64 2.81
CA THR A 12 -2.14 -28.15 1.72
C THR A 12 -1.31 -27.14 0.92
N ALA A 13 -0.75 -27.57 -0.21
CA ALA A 13 -0.07 -26.68 -1.15
C ALA A 13 -1.14 -25.92 -1.94
N ASP A 14 -1.07 -24.60 -1.92
CA ASP A 14 -1.98 -23.71 -2.62
C ASP A 14 -1.14 -22.79 -3.51
N ASP A 15 -0.70 -23.34 -4.64
CA ASP A 15 0.22 -22.66 -5.58
C ASP A 15 -0.38 -21.33 -6.09
N ILE A 16 -1.71 -21.26 -6.19
CA ILE A 16 -2.46 -20.04 -6.57
C ILE A 16 -2.31 -18.97 -5.49
N PHE A 17 -2.53 -19.34 -4.22
CA PHE A 17 -2.36 -18.40 -3.11
C PHE A 17 -0.91 -17.90 -2.99
N ASP A 18 0.08 -18.78 -3.25
CA ASP A 18 1.50 -18.40 -3.24
C ASP A 18 1.82 -17.39 -4.35
N GLU A 19 1.22 -17.52 -5.54
CA GLU A 19 1.32 -16.51 -6.60
C GLU A 19 0.71 -15.17 -6.16
N HIS A 20 -0.51 -15.20 -5.60
CA HIS A 20 -1.17 -14.00 -5.09
C HIS A 20 -0.34 -13.31 -4.00
N LEU A 21 0.28 -14.08 -3.11
CA LEU A 21 1.16 -13.57 -2.06
C LEU A 21 2.44 -12.93 -2.64
N SER A 22 3.03 -13.54 -3.66
CA SER A 22 4.18 -12.98 -4.38
C SER A 22 3.84 -11.64 -5.03
N ASN A 23 2.69 -11.56 -5.70
CA ASN A 23 2.18 -10.35 -6.33
C ASN A 23 1.90 -9.25 -5.29
N PHE A 24 1.23 -9.60 -4.18
CA PHE A 24 0.96 -8.70 -3.05
C PHE A 24 2.24 -8.10 -2.47
N ASN A 25 3.24 -8.93 -2.17
CA ASN A 25 4.50 -8.48 -1.58
C ASN A 25 5.26 -7.52 -2.50
N ARG A 26 5.31 -7.84 -3.81
CA ARG A 26 5.93 -6.96 -4.81
C ARG A 26 5.19 -5.62 -4.93
N GLN A 27 3.87 -5.65 -4.95
CA GLN A 27 3.04 -4.46 -5.02
C GLN A 27 3.19 -3.57 -3.78
N GLN A 28 3.20 -4.15 -2.57
CA GLN A 28 3.45 -3.44 -1.32
C GLN A 28 4.82 -2.75 -1.32
N LEU A 29 5.86 -3.48 -1.73
CA LEU A 29 7.23 -2.93 -1.81
C LEU A 29 7.29 -1.71 -2.75
N ASN A 30 6.69 -1.85 -3.94
CA ASN A 30 6.66 -0.78 -4.93
C ASN A 30 5.85 0.43 -4.45
N ALA A 31 4.69 0.21 -3.81
CA ALA A 31 3.86 1.28 -3.25
C ALA A 31 4.59 2.05 -2.15
N ASN A 32 5.23 1.35 -1.21
CA ASN A 32 6.03 1.97 -0.14
C ASN A 32 7.21 2.79 -0.70
N ARG A 33 7.91 2.24 -1.70
CA ARG A 33 8.99 2.98 -2.37
C ARG A 33 8.44 4.24 -3.05
N LEU A 34 7.35 4.13 -3.78
CA LEU A 34 6.72 5.26 -4.46
C LEU A 34 6.30 6.34 -3.46
N GLN A 35 5.62 5.96 -2.37
CA GLN A 35 5.24 6.86 -1.28
C GLN A 35 6.45 7.59 -0.70
N LYS A 36 7.55 6.88 -0.43
CA LYS A 36 8.78 7.48 0.07
C LYS A 36 9.34 8.55 -0.88
N GLU A 37 9.44 8.22 -2.17
CA GLU A 37 10.00 9.15 -3.16
C GLU A 37 9.08 10.35 -3.42
N PHE A 38 7.75 10.18 -3.39
CA PHE A 38 6.81 11.31 -3.46
C PHE A 38 6.91 12.24 -2.26
N ASN A 39 7.02 11.70 -1.04
CA ASN A 39 7.24 12.52 0.16
C ASN A 39 8.54 13.32 0.05
N ASN A 40 9.62 12.68 -0.43
CA ASN A 40 10.89 13.36 -0.67
C ASN A 40 10.76 14.45 -1.73
N TYR A 41 10.11 14.15 -2.85
CA TYR A 41 9.89 15.11 -3.93
C TYR A 41 9.12 16.35 -3.46
N ILE A 42 8.00 16.17 -2.75
CA ILE A 42 7.21 17.28 -2.20
C ILE A 42 8.01 18.11 -1.21
N ARG A 43 8.83 17.47 -0.37
CA ARG A 43 9.75 18.19 0.53
C ARG A 43 10.75 19.05 -0.26
N CYS A 44 11.32 18.52 -1.35
CA CYS A 44 12.21 19.27 -2.22
C CYS A 44 11.49 20.43 -2.92
N ILE A 45 10.28 20.23 -3.43
CA ILE A 45 9.46 21.29 -4.02
C ILE A 45 9.22 22.44 -3.03
N ARG A 46 8.87 22.12 -1.79
CA ARG A 46 8.71 23.15 -0.73
C ARG A 46 10.01 23.90 -0.43
N ALA A 47 11.15 23.21 -0.45
CA ALA A 47 12.44 23.85 -0.27
C ALA A 47 12.78 24.80 -1.44
N VAL A 48 12.49 24.40 -2.68
CA VAL A 48 12.67 25.26 -3.87
C VAL A 48 11.71 26.45 -3.83
N GLN A 49 10.46 26.25 -3.41
CA GLN A 49 9.51 27.34 -3.20
C GLN A 49 10.07 28.39 -2.23
N THR A 50 10.58 27.97 -1.07
CA THR A 50 11.19 28.89 -0.10
C THR A 50 12.41 29.60 -0.68
N ALA A 51 13.30 28.88 -1.34
CA ALA A 51 14.49 29.47 -1.96
C ALA A 51 14.14 30.47 -3.08
N SER A 52 13.14 30.14 -3.90
CA SER A 52 12.61 31.01 -4.95
C SER A 52 12.01 32.29 -4.35
N LYS A 53 11.26 32.18 -3.26
CA LYS A 53 10.70 33.34 -2.56
C LYS A 53 11.81 34.25 -2.04
N SER A 54 12.79 33.70 -1.31
CA SER A 54 13.90 34.50 -0.76
C SER A 54 14.71 35.22 -1.85
N LEU A 55 14.92 34.59 -3.01
CA LEU A 55 15.59 35.24 -4.14
C LEU A 55 14.73 36.37 -4.71
N MET A 56 13.43 36.15 -4.90
CA MET A 56 12.53 37.17 -5.45
C MET A 56 12.33 38.36 -4.49
N ASP A 57 12.29 38.11 -3.18
CA ASP A 57 12.26 39.16 -2.15
C ASP A 57 13.53 40.02 -2.28
N ALA A 58 14.71 39.41 -2.35
CA ALA A 58 15.97 40.13 -2.52
C ALA A 58 16.05 40.90 -3.85
N ILE A 59 15.52 40.35 -4.94
CA ILE A 59 15.42 41.05 -6.23
C ILE A 59 14.51 42.28 -6.10
N THR A 60 13.39 42.15 -5.40
CA THR A 60 12.46 43.26 -5.18
C THR A 60 13.08 44.35 -4.31
N ASP A 61 13.83 43.97 -3.26
CA ASP A 61 14.51 44.92 -2.37
C ASP A 61 15.57 45.79 -3.09
N VAL A 62 16.30 45.21 -4.04
CA VAL A 62 17.32 45.96 -4.81
C VAL A 62 16.73 46.72 -5.99
N TYR A 63 15.49 46.42 -6.39
CA TYR A 63 14.84 47.07 -7.52
C TYR A 63 14.09 48.32 -7.05
N GLU A 64 14.69 49.49 -7.23
CA GLU A 64 14.16 50.74 -6.69
C GLU A 64 12.77 51.08 -7.28
N ASN A 65 11.88 51.62 -6.44
CA ASN A 65 10.48 51.93 -6.82
C ASN A 65 10.36 52.93 -7.99
N GLN A 66 11.35 53.80 -8.16
CA GLN A 66 11.43 54.76 -9.26
C GLN A 66 11.85 54.13 -10.60
N TRP A 67 12.38 52.91 -10.61
CA TRP A 67 12.81 52.26 -11.83
C TRP A 67 11.61 51.76 -12.62
N ALA A 68 11.69 51.92 -13.95
CA ALA A 68 10.62 51.53 -14.86
C ALA A 68 10.34 50.03 -14.77
N GLY A 69 9.12 49.65 -14.36
CA GLY A 69 8.71 48.26 -14.24
C GLY A 69 8.70 47.70 -12.81
N SER A 70 8.98 48.51 -11.78
CA SER A 70 8.92 48.08 -10.37
C SER A 70 7.56 47.49 -9.97
N GLU A 71 6.45 48.13 -10.35
CA GLU A 71 5.10 47.60 -10.10
C GLU A 71 4.86 46.27 -10.83
N ALA A 72 5.33 46.16 -12.07
CA ALA A 72 5.21 44.94 -12.86
C ALA A 72 6.01 43.78 -12.24
N LEU A 73 7.25 44.03 -11.81
CA LEU A 73 8.08 43.07 -11.08
C LEU A 73 7.37 42.57 -9.82
N THR A 74 6.85 43.49 -9.00
CA THR A 74 6.12 43.14 -7.78
C THR A 74 4.91 42.24 -8.07
N ALA A 75 4.14 42.55 -9.12
CA ALA A 75 3.01 41.73 -9.54
C ALA A 75 3.44 40.34 -10.03
N GLN A 76 4.57 40.23 -10.77
CA GLN A 76 5.11 38.95 -11.22
C GLN A 76 5.57 38.08 -10.05
N VAL A 77 6.28 38.66 -9.08
CA VAL A 77 6.73 37.95 -7.86
C VAL A 77 5.54 37.38 -7.09
N ALA A 78 4.50 38.19 -6.88
CA ALA A 78 3.27 37.73 -6.21
C ALA A 78 2.57 36.60 -6.98
N ALA A 79 2.51 36.69 -8.31
CA ALA A 79 1.91 35.64 -9.14
C ALA A 79 2.71 34.32 -9.05
N ILE A 80 4.04 34.38 -9.12
CA ILE A 80 4.90 33.19 -8.97
C ILE A 80 4.75 32.56 -7.58
N GLU A 81 4.62 33.36 -6.52
CA GLU A 81 4.39 32.83 -5.17
C GLU A 81 3.09 32.04 -5.08
N VAL A 82 2.00 32.56 -5.65
CA VAL A 82 0.70 31.86 -5.70
C VAL A 82 0.82 30.54 -6.47
N LEU A 83 1.49 30.54 -7.65
CA LEU A 83 1.69 29.33 -8.44
C LEU A 83 2.45 28.24 -7.66
N TRP A 84 3.48 28.61 -6.90
CA TRP A 84 4.19 27.67 -6.03
C TRP A 84 3.31 27.12 -4.91
N GLN A 85 2.52 27.98 -4.26
CA GLN A 85 1.60 27.58 -3.20
C GLN A 85 0.56 26.57 -3.72
N ASP A 86 -0.08 26.87 -4.85
CA ASP A 86 -1.07 26.00 -5.50
C ASP A 86 -0.46 24.66 -5.90
N PHE A 87 0.73 24.67 -6.50
CA PHE A 87 1.42 23.45 -6.92
C PHE A 87 1.78 22.55 -5.72
N SER A 88 2.42 23.11 -4.70
CA SER A 88 2.80 22.40 -3.48
C SER A 88 1.57 21.85 -2.74
N HIS A 89 0.47 22.62 -2.71
CA HIS A 89 -0.80 22.18 -2.13
C HIS A 89 -1.41 21.01 -2.92
N LYS A 90 -1.52 21.13 -4.26
CA LYS A 90 -2.06 20.06 -5.12
C LYS A 90 -1.26 18.77 -5.02
N LEU A 91 0.07 18.82 -4.98
CA LEU A 91 0.88 17.62 -4.78
C LEU A 91 0.61 16.96 -3.42
N GLY A 92 0.48 17.77 -2.36
CA GLY A 92 0.18 17.26 -1.02
C GLY A 92 -1.22 16.63 -0.93
N ASP A 93 -2.23 17.31 -1.49
CA ASP A 93 -3.62 16.93 -1.32
C ASP A 93 -4.08 15.90 -2.36
N GLN A 94 -3.86 16.18 -3.64
CA GLN A 94 -4.45 15.40 -4.74
C GLN A 94 -3.57 14.26 -5.25
N VAL A 95 -2.30 14.21 -4.82
CA VAL A 95 -1.36 13.14 -5.20
C VAL A 95 -0.91 12.33 -3.99
N LEU A 96 -0.45 12.98 -2.93
CA LEU A 96 0.11 12.28 -1.78
C LEU A 96 -0.98 11.62 -0.90
N ILE A 97 -2.12 12.27 -0.66
CA ILE A 97 -3.20 11.66 0.15
C ILE A 97 -3.75 10.39 -0.52
N PRO A 98 -4.11 10.36 -1.82
CA PRO A 98 -4.54 9.13 -2.48
C PRO A 98 -3.48 8.01 -2.40
N LEU A 99 -2.19 8.35 -2.56
CA LEU A 99 -1.10 7.39 -2.41
C LEU A 99 -0.96 6.85 -0.99
N ASN A 100 -1.15 7.69 0.03
CA ASN A 100 -1.18 7.26 1.43
C ASN A 100 -2.36 6.32 1.69
N THR A 101 -3.56 6.65 1.19
CA THR A 101 -4.76 5.80 1.32
C THR A 101 -4.57 4.45 0.64
N TYR A 102 -4.02 4.43 -0.57
CA TYR A 102 -3.69 3.19 -1.28
C TYR A 102 -2.66 2.36 -0.49
N THR A 103 -1.60 3.00 0.01
CA THR A 103 -0.54 2.33 0.77
C THR A 103 -1.02 1.80 2.13
N ALA A 104 -2.03 2.44 2.73
CA ALA A 104 -2.62 2.03 4.00
C ALA A 104 -3.41 0.71 3.93
N GLN A 105 -3.77 0.23 2.73
CA GLN A 105 -4.47 -1.04 2.55
C GLN A 105 -3.55 -2.26 2.82
N PHE A 106 -2.25 -2.13 2.54
CA PHE A 106 -1.33 -3.28 2.64
C PHE A 106 -1.10 -3.78 4.07
N PRO A 107 -0.93 -2.93 5.11
CA PRO A 107 -0.81 -3.39 6.49
C PRO A 107 -2.02 -4.20 6.98
N GLU A 108 -3.23 -3.80 6.60
CA GLU A 108 -4.45 -4.50 6.97
C GLU A 108 -4.55 -5.85 6.25
N MET A 109 -4.33 -5.87 4.93
CA MET A 109 -4.30 -7.09 4.14
C MET A 109 -3.23 -8.08 4.65
N LYS A 110 -2.05 -7.58 5.02
CA LYS A 110 -0.98 -8.39 5.61
C LYS A 110 -1.42 -9.06 6.92
N LYS A 111 -2.10 -8.34 7.81
CA LYS A 111 -2.65 -8.93 9.05
C LYS A 111 -3.66 -10.03 8.74
N LYS A 112 -4.48 -9.86 7.69
CA LYS A 112 -5.45 -10.87 7.24
C LYS A 112 -4.77 -12.13 6.71
N ILE A 113 -3.73 -11.98 5.88
CA ILE A 113 -2.88 -13.10 5.41
C ILE A 113 -2.25 -13.84 6.61
N GLU A 114 -1.65 -13.11 7.55
CA GLU A 114 -1.05 -13.72 8.75
C GLU A 114 -2.09 -14.48 9.60
N LYS A 115 -3.31 -13.94 9.71
CA LYS A 115 -4.43 -14.61 10.39
C LYS A 115 -4.84 -15.90 9.68
N ARG A 116 -4.96 -15.88 8.34
CA ARG A 116 -5.24 -17.07 7.53
C ARG A 116 -4.16 -18.13 7.73
N ASN A 117 -2.89 -17.76 7.73
CA ASN A 117 -1.77 -18.69 7.94
C ASN A 117 -1.80 -19.33 9.34
N ARG A 118 -2.11 -18.57 10.39
CA ARG A 118 -2.32 -19.14 11.73
C ARG A 118 -3.50 -20.12 11.77
N LYS A 119 -4.58 -19.82 11.05
CA LYS A 119 -5.77 -20.66 11.00
C LYS A 119 -5.59 -21.94 10.18
N LEU A 120 -4.75 -21.91 9.15
CA LEU A 120 -4.33 -23.13 8.45
C LEU A 120 -3.61 -24.09 9.41
N ILE A 121 -2.65 -23.58 10.20
CA ILE A 121 -1.90 -24.39 11.17
C ILE A 121 -2.84 -25.01 12.21
N ASP A 122 -3.79 -24.23 12.72
CA ASP A 122 -4.81 -24.70 13.68
C ASP A 122 -5.69 -25.81 13.07
N TYR A 123 -6.19 -25.59 11.84
CA TYR A 123 -6.96 -26.58 11.12
C TYR A 123 -6.20 -27.90 10.89
N ASP A 124 -4.96 -27.83 10.39
CA ASP A 124 -4.13 -29.02 10.18
C ASP A 124 -3.86 -29.76 11.50
N SER A 125 -3.62 -29.03 12.59
CA SER A 125 -3.45 -29.61 13.93
C SER A 125 -4.71 -30.37 14.39
N GLN A 126 -5.89 -29.77 14.26
CA GLN A 126 -7.16 -30.43 14.62
C GLN A 126 -7.44 -31.64 13.72
N ARG A 127 -7.11 -31.55 12.44
CA ARG A 127 -7.26 -32.65 11.47
C ARG A 127 -6.43 -33.85 11.89
N HIS A 128 -5.16 -33.64 12.26
CA HIS A 128 -4.31 -34.72 12.76
C HIS A 128 -4.77 -35.27 14.11
N SER A 129 -5.16 -34.39 15.04
CA SER A 129 -5.71 -34.79 16.34
C SER A 129 -6.93 -35.72 16.15
N PHE A 130 -7.85 -35.33 15.26
CA PHE A 130 -9.05 -36.10 14.96
C PHE A 130 -8.75 -37.42 14.24
N GLN A 131 -7.81 -37.45 13.29
CA GLN A 131 -7.36 -38.69 12.64
C GLN A 131 -6.82 -39.70 13.67
N ASN A 132 -5.98 -39.25 14.59
CA ASN A 132 -5.44 -40.08 15.68
C ASN A 132 -6.54 -40.55 16.63
N LEU A 133 -7.52 -39.70 16.94
CA LEU A 133 -8.67 -40.07 17.76
C LEU A 133 -9.52 -41.15 17.10
N GLN A 134 -9.80 -41.01 15.80
CA GLN A 134 -10.57 -41.99 15.02
C GLN A 134 -9.88 -43.36 14.95
N ALA A 135 -8.56 -43.38 14.71
CA ALA A 135 -7.77 -44.61 14.68
C ALA A 135 -7.80 -45.39 16.02
N ASN A 136 -7.99 -44.68 17.13
CA ASN A 136 -8.06 -45.27 18.48
C ASN A 136 -9.51 -45.54 18.95
N ALA A 137 -10.52 -44.95 18.32
CA ALA A 137 -11.92 -45.07 18.71
C ALA A 137 -12.46 -46.50 18.55
N ALA A 138 -12.01 -47.24 17.52
CA ALA A 138 -12.36 -48.65 17.29
C ALA A 138 -11.95 -49.57 18.46
N LYS A 139 -11.02 -49.14 19.32
CA LYS A 139 -10.54 -49.90 20.50
C LYS A 139 -11.23 -49.51 21.81
N ARG A 140 -11.95 -48.37 21.87
CA ARG A 140 -12.38 -47.76 23.14
C ARG A 140 -13.87 -47.41 23.26
N LYS A 141 -14.68 -47.54 22.18
CA LYS A 141 -16.12 -47.18 22.17
C LYS A 141 -16.41 -45.82 22.83
N ASP A 142 -15.63 -44.80 22.47
CA ASP A 142 -15.68 -43.46 23.09
C ASP A 142 -16.34 -42.44 22.14
N ASP A 143 -17.64 -42.65 21.86
CA ASP A 143 -18.40 -41.89 20.86
C ASP A 143 -18.52 -40.40 21.22
N VAL A 144 -18.54 -40.06 22.52
CA VAL A 144 -18.62 -38.67 22.99
C VAL A 144 -17.36 -37.88 22.63
N LYS A 145 -16.17 -38.45 22.80
CA LYS A 145 -14.92 -37.78 22.41
C LYS A 145 -14.80 -37.62 20.90
N VAL A 146 -15.24 -38.63 20.14
CA VAL A 146 -15.25 -38.56 18.67
C VAL A 146 -16.15 -37.43 18.18
N THR A 147 -17.35 -37.27 18.74
CA THR A 147 -18.24 -36.16 18.39
C THR A 147 -17.60 -34.81 18.69
N LYS A 148 -17.05 -34.62 19.89
CA LYS A 148 -16.40 -33.35 20.26
C LYS A 148 -15.19 -33.02 19.37
N GLY A 149 -14.36 -34.02 19.05
CA GLY A 149 -13.22 -33.83 18.15
C GLY A 149 -13.63 -33.45 16.73
N ARG A 150 -14.77 -33.99 16.24
CA ARG A 150 -15.35 -33.60 14.96
C ARG A 150 -15.82 -32.15 14.97
N GLU A 151 -16.53 -31.73 16.00
CA GLU A 151 -17.01 -30.34 16.13
C GLU A 151 -15.85 -29.33 16.12
N GLN A 152 -14.77 -29.63 16.86
CA GLN A 152 -13.57 -28.78 16.88
C GLN A 152 -12.86 -28.71 15.52
N LEU A 153 -12.80 -29.83 14.79
CA LEU A 153 -12.27 -29.87 13.44
C LEU A 153 -13.09 -29.02 12.47
N GLU A 154 -14.43 -29.16 12.50
CA GLU A 154 -15.32 -28.39 11.63
C GLU A 154 -15.28 -26.89 11.94
N GLU A 155 -15.15 -26.49 13.22
CA GLU A 155 -14.99 -25.09 13.59
C GLU A 155 -13.67 -24.48 13.06
N ALA A 156 -12.56 -25.21 13.23
CA ALA A 156 -11.26 -24.80 12.72
C ALA A 156 -11.27 -24.70 11.18
N ARG A 157 -11.87 -25.69 10.52
CA ARG A 157 -12.06 -25.73 9.06
C ARG A 157 -12.86 -24.53 8.57
N ARG A 158 -14.04 -24.29 9.13
CA ARG A 158 -14.92 -23.16 8.75
C ARG A 158 -14.21 -21.82 8.87
N THR A 159 -13.48 -21.62 9.97
CA THR A 159 -12.77 -20.35 10.21
C THR A 159 -11.63 -20.14 9.22
N TYR A 160 -10.89 -21.20 8.88
CA TYR A 160 -9.84 -21.16 7.87
C TYR A 160 -10.42 -20.92 6.47
N GLU A 161 -11.42 -21.71 6.05
CA GLU A 161 -12.02 -21.63 4.71
C GLU A 161 -12.64 -20.26 4.44
N LEU A 162 -13.27 -19.64 5.43
CA LEU A 162 -13.78 -18.27 5.31
C LEU A 162 -12.67 -17.28 4.96
N LEU A 163 -11.60 -17.23 5.76
CA LEU A 163 -10.46 -16.34 5.52
C LEU A 163 -9.73 -16.66 4.20
N ASN A 164 -9.64 -17.94 3.87
CA ASN A 164 -8.99 -18.40 2.65
C ASN A 164 -9.76 -17.94 1.41
N SER A 165 -11.09 -18.11 1.41
CA SER A 165 -11.96 -17.65 0.33
C SER A 165 -11.89 -16.14 0.16
N GLU A 166 -12.02 -15.39 1.25
CA GLU A 166 -11.94 -13.93 1.21
C GLU A 166 -10.61 -13.45 0.62
N LEU A 167 -9.48 -14.08 0.96
CA LEU A 167 -8.17 -13.68 0.43
C LEU A 167 -7.95 -14.11 -1.03
N HIS A 168 -8.56 -15.21 -1.47
CA HIS A 168 -8.57 -15.60 -2.89
C HIS A 168 -9.34 -14.60 -3.76
N ASP A 169 -10.33 -13.90 -3.20
CA ASP A 169 -11.05 -12.83 -3.89
C ASP A 169 -10.34 -11.47 -3.76
N GLU A 170 -9.90 -11.11 -2.55
CA GLU A 170 -9.38 -9.78 -2.26
C GLU A 170 -7.95 -9.53 -2.77
N LEU A 171 -7.07 -10.53 -2.77
CA LEU A 171 -5.68 -10.35 -3.22
C LEU A 171 -5.59 -10.05 -4.72
N PRO A 172 -6.28 -10.78 -5.61
CA PRO A 172 -6.33 -10.43 -7.02
C PRO A 172 -7.00 -9.08 -7.28
N ALA A 173 -8.11 -8.80 -6.58
CA ALA A 173 -8.80 -7.52 -6.73
C ALA A 173 -7.90 -6.33 -6.34
N LEU A 174 -7.18 -6.44 -5.22
CA LEU A 174 -6.17 -5.46 -4.83
C LEU A 174 -5.05 -5.37 -5.87
N HIS A 175 -4.64 -6.50 -6.43
CA HIS A 175 -3.63 -6.53 -7.49
C HIS A 175 -4.08 -5.73 -8.71
N ASP A 176 -5.26 -6.00 -9.23
CA ASP A 176 -5.78 -5.36 -10.44
C ASP A 176 -6.03 -3.86 -10.25
N SER A 177 -6.44 -3.44 -9.05
CA SER A 177 -6.63 -2.02 -8.71
C SER A 177 -5.38 -1.15 -8.93
N ARG A 178 -4.18 -1.75 -8.93
CA ARG A 178 -2.89 -1.03 -9.07
C ARG A 178 -2.82 -0.20 -10.34
N ILE A 179 -3.41 -0.69 -11.43
CA ILE A 179 -3.29 -0.05 -12.75
C ILE A 179 -4.08 1.25 -12.74
N LEU A 180 -5.36 1.17 -12.37
CA LEU A 180 -6.24 2.34 -12.29
C LEU A 180 -5.72 3.36 -11.27
N PHE A 181 -5.23 2.90 -10.12
CA PHE A 181 -4.60 3.76 -9.12
C PHE A 181 -3.41 4.53 -9.71
N LEU A 182 -2.46 3.83 -10.33
CA LEU A 182 -1.26 4.46 -10.90
C LEU A 182 -1.60 5.44 -12.02
N VAL A 183 -2.52 5.08 -12.92
CA VAL A 183 -2.94 5.96 -14.02
C VAL A 183 -3.54 7.24 -13.48
N THR A 184 -4.52 7.14 -12.57
CA THR A 184 -5.18 8.31 -11.98
C THR A 184 -4.19 9.19 -11.22
N ASN A 185 -3.35 8.58 -10.37
CA ASN A 185 -2.44 9.33 -9.51
C ASN A 185 -1.32 10.04 -10.32
N LEU A 186 -0.76 9.35 -11.33
CA LEU A 186 0.26 9.94 -12.20
C LEU A 186 -0.32 10.98 -13.15
N GLN A 187 -1.55 10.81 -13.62
CA GLN A 187 -2.23 11.83 -14.41
C GLN A 187 -2.40 13.13 -13.61
N THR A 188 -2.81 13.04 -12.34
CA THR A 188 -2.91 14.21 -11.46
C THR A 188 -1.55 14.88 -11.22
N LEU A 189 -0.49 14.09 -10.99
CA LEU A 189 0.87 14.61 -10.88
C LEU A 189 1.27 15.38 -12.15
N PHE A 190 1.21 14.73 -13.32
CA PHE A 190 1.70 15.31 -14.55
C PHE A 190 0.88 16.52 -14.99
N ALA A 191 -0.44 16.51 -14.77
CA ALA A 191 -1.28 17.68 -15.02
C ALA A 191 -0.89 18.85 -14.11
N SER A 192 -0.61 18.58 -12.82
CA SER A 192 -0.17 19.60 -11.87
C SER A 192 1.18 20.20 -12.26
N GLU A 193 2.14 19.37 -12.64
CA GLU A 193 3.44 19.82 -13.14
C GLU A 193 3.32 20.63 -14.43
N GLN A 194 2.53 20.14 -15.39
CA GLN A 194 2.32 20.82 -16.67
C GLN A 194 1.75 22.22 -16.47
N VAL A 195 0.73 22.36 -15.62
CA VAL A 195 0.13 23.67 -15.30
C VAL A 195 1.16 24.55 -14.62
N PHE A 196 1.84 24.06 -13.58
CA PHE A 196 2.84 24.83 -12.86
C PHE A 196 3.95 25.35 -13.78
N HIS A 197 4.53 24.48 -14.62
CA HIS A 197 5.60 24.86 -15.53
C HIS A 197 5.14 25.84 -16.62
N ASN A 198 3.97 25.60 -17.21
CA ASN A 198 3.42 26.50 -18.24
C ASN A 198 3.13 27.89 -17.68
N GLU A 199 2.43 27.98 -16.55
CA GLU A 199 2.06 29.27 -15.97
C GLU A 199 3.30 30.02 -15.46
N THR A 200 4.23 29.32 -14.80
CA THR A 200 5.47 29.95 -14.32
C THR A 200 6.34 30.48 -15.46
N SER A 201 6.33 29.82 -16.63
CA SER A 201 7.09 30.27 -17.80
C SER A 201 6.64 31.61 -18.37
N LYS A 202 5.42 32.06 -18.08
CA LYS A 202 4.90 33.36 -18.52
C LYS A 202 5.50 34.54 -17.75
N TYR A 203 6.17 34.26 -16.62
CA TYR A 203 6.73 35.24 -15.70
C TYR A 203 8.27 35.19 -15.63
N LYS A 204 8.90 34.36 -16.46
CA LYS A 204 10.36 34.25 -16.60
C LYS A 204 10.78 34.71 -17.98
#